data_AF-A0A2U3Q6S5-F1
#
_entry.id   AF-A0A2U3Q6S5-F1
#
_cell.length_a   1.000
_cell.length_b   1.000
_cell.length_c   1.000
_cell.angle_alpha   90.00
_cell.angle_beta   90.00
_cell.angle_gamma   90.00
#
_symmetry.space_group_name_H-M   'P 1'
#
loop_
_entity.id
_entity.type
_entity.pdbx_description
1 polymer ?
#
loop_
_entity_poly.entity_id
_entity_poly.type
_entity_poly.pdbx_seq_one_letter_code
_entity_poly.pdbx_strand_id
1 'polypeptide(L)'
;MFEGIKRRWAEARATEARKEVEDTLRRWYAMNALDQHLVVSAFEAMTSEMPDALSNAQKAQMAKGIMKAARTAFSTRGDNVVAHTSRVSAFGGALVSLYLECQTLPGEQATRTVALIENWKQQAEC
;
A
#
# COMPACT_ATOMS: atom_id res chain seq x y z
N MET A 1 30.45 -10.10 1.85
CA MET A 1 29.58 -11.10 2.51
C MET A 1 28.23 -10.52 2.93
N PHE A 2 28.17 -9.32 3.52
CA PHE A 2 26.93 -8.65 3.93
C PHE A 2 25.96 -8.29 2.78
N GLU A 3 26.47 -7.90 1.61
CA GLU A 3 25.61 -7.50 0.47
C GLU A 3 24.74 -8.64 -0.07
N GLY A 4 25.27 -9.87 -0.10
CA GLY A 4 24.49 -11.04 -0.50
C GLY A 4 23.35 -11.36 0.47
N ILE A 5 23.58 -11.15 1.77
CA ILE A 5 22.55 -11.32 2.81
C ILE A 5 21.49 -10.23 2.68
N LYS A 6 21.88 -8.95 2.61
CA LYS A 6 20.96 -7.82 2.41
C LYS A 6 20.06 -8.00 1.18
N ARG A 7 20.63 -8.45 0.05
CA ARG A 7 19.87 -8.74 -1.17
C ARG A 7 18.82 -9.84 -0.95
N ARG A 8 19.17 -10.93 -0.26
CA ARG A 8 18.21 -12.00 0.04
C ARG A 8 17.07 -11.54 0.95
N TRP A 9 17.37 -10.69 1.94
CA TRP A 9 16.34 -10.09 2.79
C TRP A 9 15.42 -9.15 2.02
N ALA A 10 15.98 -8.33 1.13
CA ALA A 10 15.18 -7.45 0.26
C ALA A 10 14.23 -8.26 -0.65
N GLU A 11 14.71 -9.33 -1.27
CA GLU A 11 13.90 -10.19 -2.13
C GLU A 11 12.78 -10.92 -1.35
N ALA A 12 13.10 -11.40 -0.14
CA ALA A 12 12.10 -12.01 0.74
C ALA A 12 11.02 -10.99 1.15
N ARG A 13 11.41 -9.78 1.53
CA ARG A 13 10.46 -8.72 1.88
C ARG A 13 9.61 -8.30 0.68
N ALA A 14 10.19 -8.20 -0.51
CA ALA A 14 9.44 -7.91 -1.74
C ALA A 14 8.41 -8.99 -2.06
N THR A 15 8.72 -10.25 -1.77
CA THR A 15 7.78 -11.37 -1.92
C THR A 15 6.61 -11.28 -0.94
N GLU A 16 6.87 -10.91 0.31
CA GLU A 16 5.83 -10.66 1.31
C GLU A 16 4.94 -9.47 0.92
N ALA A 17 5.56 -8.35 0.55
CA ALA A 17 4.84 -7.15 0.12
C ALA A 17 3.90 -7.46 -1.05
N ARG A 18 4.35 -8.28 -2.02
CA ARG A 18 3.48 -8.73 -3.12
C ARG A 18 2.24 -9.47 -2.61
N LYS A 19 2.39 -10.41 -1.68
CA LYS A 19 1.26 -11.15 -1.10
C LYS A 19 0.28 -10.19 -0.42
N GLU A 20 0.80 -9.23 0.35
CA GLU A 20 -0.04 -8.20 1.00
C GLU A 20 -0.80 -7.35 -0.02
N VAL A 21 -0.17 -6.99 -1.14
CA VAL A 21 -0.83 -6.29 -2.25
C VAL A 21 -1.91 -7.15 -2.87
N GLU A 22 -1.60 -8.40 -3.26
CA GLU A 22 -2.55 -9.31 -3.89
C GLU A 22 -3.78 -9.58 -2.99
N ASP A 23 -3.57 -9.79 -1.69
CA ASP A 23 -4.66 -9.97 -0.73
C ASP A 23 -5.48 -8.69 -0.54
N THR A 24 -4.84 -7.52 -0.56
CA THR A 24 -5.52 -6.22 -0.48
C THR A 24 -6.39 -5.98 -1.71
N LEU A 25 -5.85 -6.21 -2.90
CA LEU A 25 -6.59 -6.08 -4.16
C LEU A 25 -7.73 -7.09 -4.24
N ARG A 26 -7.52 -8.34 -3.82
CA ARG A 26 -8.59 -9.35 -3.76
C ARG A 26 -9.77 -8.88 -2.91
N ARG A 27 -9.51 -8.23 -1.77
CA ARG A 27 -10.56 -7.66 -0.92
C ARG A 27 -11.25 -6.48 -1.57
N TRP A 28 -10.50 -5.60 -2.24
CA TRP A 28 -11.05 -4.48 -3.01
C TRP A 28 -12.03 -4.95 -4.11
N TYR A 29 -11.68 -5.98 -4.87
CA TYR A 29 -12.57 -6.55 -5.90
C TYR A 29 -13.88 -7.12 -5.33
N ALA A 30 -13.93 -7.47 -4.05
CA ALA A 30 -15.14 -7.96 -3.38
C ALA A 30 -15.98 -6.83 -2.74
N MET A 31 -15.49 -5.59 -2.72
CA MET A 31 -16.21 -4.44 -2.18
C MET A 31 -17.32 -3.96 -3.12
N ASN A 32 -18.31 -3.26 -2.58
CA ASN A 32 -19.28 -2.54 -3.40
C ASN A 32 -18.64 -1.31 -4.06
N ALA A 33 -19.31 -0.75 -5.07
CA ALA A 33 -18.76 0.37 -5.85
C ALA A 33 -18.44 1.62 -5.01
N LEU A 34 -19.24 1.92 -3.98
CA LEU A 34 -18.99 3.06 -3.10
C LEU A 34 -17.71 2.87 -2.30
N ASP A 35 -17.53 1.70 -1.69
CA ASP A 35 -16.34 1.37 -0.92
C ASP A 35 -15.10 1.33 -1.84
N GLN A 36 -15.22 0.78 -3.05
CA GLN A 36 -14.13 0.79 -4.04
C GLN A 36 -13.69 2.22 -4.38
N HIS A 37 -14.64 3.11 -4.65
CA HIS A 37 -14.35 4.53 -4.90
C HIS A 37 -13.64 5.18 -3.71
N LEU A 38 -14.09 4.93 -2.48
CA LEU A 38 -13.45 5.46 -1.28
C LEU A 38 -11.99 4.97 -1.12
N VAL A 39 -11.70 3.71 -1.46
CA VAL A 39 -10.32 3.20 -1.46
C VAL A 39 -9.45 3.94 -2.47
N VAL A 40 -9.95 4.15 -3.69
CA VAL A 40 -9.22 4.86 -4.76
C VAL A 40 -8.97 6.30 -4.34
N SER A 41 -10.00 7.03 -3.89
CA SER A 41 -9.85 8.42 -3.43
C SER A 41 -8.88 8.54 -2.27
N ALA A 42 -8.86 7.58 -1.33
CA ALA A 42 -7.89 7.58 -0.23
C ALA A 42 -6.46 7.35 -0.74
N PHE A 43 -6.26 6.46 -1.71
CA PHE A 43 -4.97 6.24 -2.35
C PHE A 43 -4.49 7.51 -3.08
N GLU A 44 -5.37 8.14 -3.86
CA GLU A 44 -5.09 9.37 -4.60
C GLU A 44 -4.73 10.52 -3.67
N ALA A 45 -5.56 10.82 -2.66
CA ALA A 45 -5.31 11.89 -1.71
C ALA A 45 -3.94 11.73 -1.04
N MET A 46 -3.63 10.52 -0.59
CA MET A 46 -2.34 10.23 0.05
C MET A 46 -1.16 10.34 -0.92
N THR A 47 -1.33 9.99 -2.20
CA THR A 47 -0.25 10.07 -3.20
C THR A 47 -0.07 11.46 -3.78
N SER A 48 -1.15 12.25 -3.96
CA SER A 48 -1.10 13.63 -4.44
C SER A 48 -0.41 14.59 -3.47
N GLU A 49 -0.44 14.27 -2.18
CA GLU A 49 0.25 15.04 -1.15
C GLU A 49 1.73 14.64 -1.00
N MET A 50 2.21 13.62 -1.73
CA MET A 50 3.61 13.18 -1.66
C MET A 50 4.49 14.06 -2.55
N PRO A 51 5.61 14.59 -2.02
CA PRO A 51 6.60 15.26 -2.84
C PRO A 51 7.20 14.31 -3.88
N ASP A 52 7.32 14.76 -5.13
CA ASP A 52 7.93 13.96 -6.22
C ASP A 52 9.38 13.55 -5.93
N ALA A 53 10.09 14.32 -5.09
CA ALA A 53 11.51 14.15 -4.78
C ALA A 53 11.80 13.52 -3.40
N LEU A 54 10.93 12.62 -2.92
CA LEU A 54 11.21 11.89 -1.67
C LEU A 54 12.45 10.98 -1.80
N SER A 55 13.40 11.15 -0.88
CA SER A 55 14.51 10.20 -0.72
C SER A 55 14.00 8.83 -0.24
N ASN A 56 14.77 7.76 -0.50
CA ASN A 56 14.40 6.40 -0.07
C ASN A 56 14.16 6.30 1.45
N ALA A 57 14.92 7.04 2.26
CA ALA A 57 14.74 7.08 3.70
C ALA A 57 13.38 7.70 4.10
N GLN A 58 12.98 8.78 3.43
CA GLN A 58 11.68 9.42 3.65
C GLN A 58 10.52 8.52 3.21
N LYS A 59 10.64 7.87 2.04
CA LYS A 59 9.63 6.89 1.56
C LYS A 59 9.42 5.76 2.58
N ALA A 60 10.51 5.18 3.08
CA ALA A 60 10.43 4.12 4.09
C ALA A 60 9.79 4.60 5.41
N GLN A 61 10.11 5.81 5.85
CA GLN A 61 9.52 6.40 7.06
C GLN A 61 8.01 6.66 6.88
N MET A 62 7.61 7.20 5.73
CA MET A 62 6.21 7.45 5.40
C MET A 62 5.41 6.14 5.31
N ALA A 63 5.93 5.14 4.59
CA ALA A 63 5.33 3.81 4.51
C ALA A 63 5.04 3.24 5.92
N LYS A 64 6.03 3.29 6.80
CA LYS A 64 5.87 2.84 8.20
C LYS A 64 4.79 3.62 8.96
N GLY A 65 4.72 4.94 8.77
CA GLY A 65 3.71 5.80 9.39
C GLY A 65 2.30 5.47 8.90
N ILE A 66 2.13 5.34 7.59
CA ILE A 66 0.85 5.00 6.94
C ILE A 66 0.38 3.61 7.37
N MET A 67 1.26 2.60 7.32
CA MET A 67 0.90 1.24 7.73
C MET A 67 0.51 1.16 9.21
N LYS A 68 1.19 1.93 10.08
CA LYS A 68 0.81 2.02 11.49
C LYS A 68 -0.60 2.59 11.65
N ALA A 69 -0.91 3.69 10.96
CA ALA A 69 -2.23 4.32 10.99
C ALA A 69 -3.32 3.36 10.46
N ALA A 70 -3.06 2.70 9.34
CA ALA A 70 -3.98 1.71 8.75
C ALA A 70 -4.28 0.56 9.72
N ARG A 71 -3.25 -0.01 10.37
CA ARG A 71 -3.42 -1.06 11.39
C ARG A 71 -4.25 -0.58 12.58
N THR A 72 -4.03 0.66 13.04
CA THR A 72 -4.84 1.24 14.12
C THR A 72 -6.32 1.36 13.70
N ALA A 73 -6.59 1.83 12.48
CA ALA A 73 -7.95 1.89 11.95
C ALA A 73 -8.62 0.50 11.90
N PHE A 74 -7.90 -0.54 11.46
CA PHE A 74 -8.41 -1.92 11.47
C PHE A 74 -8.68 -2.48 12.87
N SER A 75 -7.96 -2.01 13.89
CA SER A 75 -8.12 -2.46 15.28
C SER A 75 -9.30 -1.80 16.00
N THR A 76 -9.86 -0.72 15.44
CA THR A 76 -10.92 0.05 16.09
C THR A 76 -12.24 -0.73 15.96
N ARG A 77 -12.73 -1.29 17.07
CA ARG A 77 -13.99 -2.04 17.12
C ARG A 77 -15.17 -1.08 17.22
N GLY A 78 -16.11 -1.18 16.27
CA GLY A 78 -17.38 -0.46 16.28
C GLY A 78 -18.05 -0.44 14.91
N ASP A 79 -19.36 -0.71 14.86
CA ASP A 79 -20.18 -0.69 13.65
C ASP A 79 -20.86 0.66 13.44
N ASN A 80 -20.07 1.74 13.48
CA ASN A 80 -20.54 3.06 13.07
C ASN A 80 -19.94 3.46 11.71
N VAL A 81 -20.62 4.38 11.02
CA VAL A 81 -20.25 4.82 9.67
C VAL A 81 -18.81 5.35 9.63
N VAL A 82 -18.38 6.08 10.66
CA VAL A 82 -17.02 6.64 10.76
C VAL A 82 -15.96 5.52 10.84
N ALA A 83 -16.21 4.46 11.60
CA ALA A 83 -15.33 3.31 11.70
C ALA A 83 -15.34 2.47 10.41
N HIS A 84 -16.47 2.40 9.68
CA HIS A 84 -16.53 1.78 8.36
C HIS A 84 -15.68 2.56 7.35
N THR A 85 -15.91 3.86 7.18
CA THR A 85 -15.15 4.71 6.26
C THR A 85 -13.66 4.73 6.60
N SER A 86 -13.30 4.75 7.89
CA SER A 86 -11.89 4.70 8.32
C SER A 86 -11.21 3.38 7.95
N ARG A 87 -11.93 2.25 8.07
CA ARG A 87 -11.43 0.93 7.64
C ARG A 87 -11.30 0.83 6.13
N VAL A 88 -12.24 1.40 5.37
CA VAL A 88 -12.16 1.46 3.90
C VAL A 88 -10.97 2.31 3.46
N SER A 89 -10.80 3.53 4.01
CA SER A 89 -9.64 4.38 3.71
C SER A 89 -8.30 3.74 4.12
N ALA A 90 -8.29 2.88 5.14
CA ALA A 90 -7.09 2.14 5.54
C ALA A 90 -6.62 1.14 4.48
N PHE A 91 -7.49 0.65 3.60
CA PHE A 91 -7.08 -0.16 2.44
C PHE A 91 -6.29 0.68 1.43
N GLY A 92 -6.75 1.90 1.12
CA GLY A 92 -6.02 2.84 0.27
C GLY A 92 -4.65 3.16 0.86
N GLY A 93 -4.59 3.45 2.15
CA GLY A 93 -3.32 3.68 2.86
C GLY A 93 -2.40 2.46 2.87
N ALA A 94 -2.93 1.24 3.03
CA ALA A 94 -2.12 0.03 2.95
C ALA A 94 -1.45 -0.12 1.58
N LEU A 95 -2.19 0.13 0.48
CA LEU A 95 -1.64 0.11 -0.88
C LEU A 95 -0.54 1.16 -1.07
N VAL A 96 -0.74 2.39 -0.58
CA VAL A 96 0.28 3.45 -0.63
C VAL A 96 1.54 3.07 0.16
N SER A 97 1.37 2.48 1.35
CA SER A 97 2.51 2.01 2.14
C SER A 97 3.32 0.95 1.39
N LEU A 98 2.65 -0.05 0.82
CA LEU A 98 3.30 -1.14 0.10
C LEU A 98 3.96 -0.64 -1.19
N TYR A 99 3.33 0.31 -1.87
CA TYR A 99 3.89 1.00 -3.04
C TYR A 99 5.20 1.70 -2.70
N LEU A 100 5.20 2.56 -1.68
CA LEU A 100 6.39 3.28 -1.23
C LEU A 100 7.49 2.33 -0.75
N GLU A 101 7.14 1.31 0.00
CA GLU A 101 8.10 0.32 0.48
C GLU A 101 8.77 -0.41 -0.69
N CYS A 102 7.99 -0.92 -1.64
CA CYS A 102 8.55 -1.63 -2.80
C CYS A 102 9.42 -0.74 -3.68
N GLN A 103 9.15 0.56 -3.77
CA GLN A 103 10.05 1.50 -4.45
C GLN A 103 11.43 1.63 -3.80
N THR A 104 11.56 1.31 -2.51
CA THR A 104 12.84 1.35 -1.78
C THR A 104 13.60 0.02 -1.80
N LEU A 105 12.94 -1.07 -2.18
CA LEU A 105 13.53 -2.40 -2.22
C LEU A 105 14.13 -2.68 -3.61
N PRO A 106 15.38 -3.18 -3.69
CA PRO A 106 15.91 -3.70 -4.94
C PRO A 106 15.30 -5.07 -5.26
N GLY A 107 15.26 -5.43 -6.55
CA GLY A 107 14.89 -6.76 -7.02
C GLY A 107 13.67 -6.75 -7.94
N GLU A 108 13.59 -7.76 -8.80
CA GLU A 108 12.55 -7.87 -9.82
C GLU A 108 11.15 -7.94 -9.21
N GLN A 109 11.02 -8.63 -8.07
CA GLN A 109 9.73 -8.79 -7.41
C GLN A 109 9.19 -7.46 -6.88
N ALA A 110 10.05 -6.59 -6.35
CA ALA A 110 9.64 -5.28 -5.87
C ALA A 110 9.12 -4.41 -7.03
N THR A 111 9.84 -4.41 -8.17
CA THR A 111 9.41 -3.73 -9.40
C THR A 111 8.07 -4.26 -9.91
N ARG A 112 7.87 -5.57 -9.93
CA ARG A 112 6.59 -6.19 -10.33
C ARG A 112 5.45 -5.79 -9.39
N THR A 113 5.70 -5.72 -8.09
CA THR A 113 4.69 -5.30 -7.11
C THR A 113 4.30 -3.83 -7.30
N VAL A 114 5.26 -2.94 -7.57
CA VAL A 114 4.98 -1.53 -7.92
C VAL A 114 4.10 -1.45 -9.16
N ALA A 115 4.50 -2.14 -10.24
CA ALA A 115 3.73 -2.16 -11.49
C ALA A 115 2.32 -2.74 -11.33
N LEU A 116 2.14 -3.73 -10.44
CA LEU A 116 0.83 -4.30 -10.12
C LEU A 116 -0.11 -3.25 -9.49
N ILE A 117 0.40 -2.44 -8.56
CA ILE A 117 -0.39 -1.37 -7.93
C ILE A 117 -0.71 -0.28 -8.95
N GLU A 118 0.25 0.12 -9.78
CA GLU A 118 0.04 1.13 -10.83
C GLU A 118 -1.01 0.68 -11.85
N ASN A 119 -0.94 -0.57 -12.29
CA ASN A 119 -1.92 -1.14 -13.23
C ASN A 119 -3.31 -1.22 -12.60
N TRP A 120 -3.42 -1.67 -11.35
CA TRP A 120 -4.70 -1.63 -10.64
C TRP A 120 -5.28 -0.21 -10.60
N LYS A 121 -4.47 0.80 -10.29
CA LYS A 121 -4.92 2.20 -10.25
C LYS A 121 -5.49 2.64 -11.60
N GLN A 122 -4.77 2.39 -12.69
CA GLN A 122 -5.22 2.74 -14.04
C GLN A 122 -6.55 2.06 -14.40
N GLN A 123 -6.74 0.80 -14.00
CA GLN A 123 -7.99 0.07 -14.23
C GLN A 123 -9.14 0.60 -13.38
N ALA A 124 -8.87 1.06 -12.16
CA ALA A 124 -9.88 1.60 -11.25
C ALA A 124 -10.37 3.00 -11.64
N GLU A 125 -9.60 3.72 -12.47
CA GLU A 125 -9.93 5.06 -13.01
C GLU A 125 -10.68 5.02 -14.36
N CYS A 126 -10.74 3.85 -15.03
CA CYS A 126 -11.40 3.65 -16.32
C CYS A 126 -12.85 3.16 -16.18
#